data_AF-A0AAN8ISS0-F1
#
_entry.id   AF-A0AAN8ISS0-F1
#
_cell.length_a   1.000
_cell.length_b   1.000
_cell.length_c   1.000
_cell.angle_alpha   90.00
_cell.angle_beta   90.00
_cell.angle_gamma   90.00
#
_symmetry.space_group_name_H-M   'P 1'
#
loop_
_entity.id
_entity.type
_entity.pdbx_description
1 polymer ?
#
loop_
_entity_poly.entity_id
_entity_poly.type
_entity_poly.pdbx_seq_one_letter_code
_entity_poly.pdbx_strand_id
1 'polypeptide(L)'
;AARWKDLTSFLCEPTREKWWKTIIEAYRPRPFRGVPHLCAMFALFDKYKDHLKDRYATAFAIFFKSAVYDPIASDNAEKSAQLLHQFAQDTTLDSENYVADLVLASGSYSTDAHLTEGVSGDEDVHYLIDFDMAFLGDSEEQFAEHEKAQRKEYSHMSDDEYRKQREKEKLGNP
;
A
#
# COMPACT_ATOMS: atom_id res chain seq x y z
N ALA A 1 -4.69 -7.09 13.35
CA ALA A 1 -5.35 -8.39 13.56
C ALA A 1 -6.88 -8.28 13.53
N ALA A 2 -7.53 -7.49 14.39
CA ALA A 2 -9.00 -7.37 14.44
C ALA A 2 -9.64 -7.06 13.07
N ARG A 3 -9.19 -6.00 12.39
CA ARG A 3 -9.67 -5.65 11.04
C ARG A 3 -9.56 -6.79 10.03
N TRP A 4 -8.42 -7.48 9.99
CA TRP A 4 -8.25 -8.63 9.11
C TRP A 4 -9.27 -9.72 9.44
N LYS A 5 -9.47 -10.02 10.73
CA LYS A 5 -10.46 -11.00 11.18
C LYS A 5 -11.89 -10.64 10.78
N ASP A 6 -12.26 -9.36 10.90
CA ASP A 6 -13.58 -8.89 10.51
C ASP A 6 -13.77 -8.94 8.99
N LEU A 7 -12.79 -8.44 8.24
CA LEU A 7 -12.78 -8.42 6.77
C LEU A 7 -12.82 -9.82 6.16
N THR A 8 -12.23 -10.81 6.85
CA THR A 8 -12.16 -12.21 6.42
C THR A 8 -13.02 -13.14 7.30
N SER A 9 -14.06 -12.60 7.93
CA SER A 9 -14.98 -13.37 8.79
C SER A 9 -15.71 -14.49 8.03
N PHE A 10 -15.83 -14.38 6.70
CA PHE A 10 -16.39 -15.40 5.82
C PHE A 10 -15.45 -16.60 5.57
N LEU A 11 -14.16 -16.51 5.95
CA LEU A 11 -13.19 -17.59 5.80
C LEU A 11 -13.16 -18.51 7.01
N CYS A 12 -12.82 -19.78 6.78
CA CYS A 12 -12.48 -20.70 7.86
C CYS A 12 -11.18 -20.25 8.57
N GLU A 13 -11.08 -20.57 9.87
CA GLU A 13 -9.96 -20.12 10.70
C GLU A 13 -8.57 -20.51 10.16
N PRO A 14 -8.33 -21.74 9.68
CA PRO A 14 -7.02 -22.12 9.13
C PRO A 14 -6.57 -21.25 7.95
N THR A 15 -7.47 -21.00 6.98
CA THR A 15 -7.17 -20.17 5.80
C THR A 15 -6.94 -18.73 6.21
N ARG A 16 -7.77 -18.20 7.12
CA ARG A 16 -7.62 -16.84 7.63
C ARG A 16 -6.29 -16.61 8.35
N GLU A 17 -5.89 -17.52 9.23
CA GLU A 17 -4.62 -17.42 9.98
C GLU A 17 -3.40 -17.64 9.08
N LYS A 18 -3.47 -18.54 8.09
CA LYS A 18 -2.45 -18.69 7.04
C LYS A 18 -2.17 -17.33 6.38
N TRP A 19 -3.20 -16.69 5.86
CA TRP A 19 -3.04 -15.44 5.11
C TRP A 19 -2.73 -14.25 6.00
N TRP A 20 -3.27 -14.19 7.22
CA TRP A 20 -2.85 -13.19 8.20
C TRP A 20 -1.35 -13.26 8.47
N LYS A 21 -0.83 -14.48 8.66
CA LYS A 21 0.60 -14.73 8.87
C LYS A 21 1.43 -14.29 7.67
N THR A 22 1.04 -14.69 6.45
CA THR A 22 1.71 -14.28 5.20
C THR A 22 1.80 -12.77 5.09
N ILE A 23 0.68 -12.06 5.28
CA ILE A 23 0.63 -10.60 5.19
C ILE A 23 1.49 -9.97 6.28
N ILE A 24 1.27 -10.29 7.56
CA ILE A 24 1.96 -9.58 8.65
C ILE A 24 3.47 -9.84 8.66
N GLU A 25 3.92 -11.02 8.24
CA GLU A 25 5.35 -11.33 8.11
C GLU A 25 6.02 -10.54 7.00
N ALA A 26 5.30 -10.20 5.92
CA ALA A 26 5.82 -9.34 4.87
C ALA A 26 6.09 -7.91 5.35
N TYR A 27 5.23 -7.35 6.21
CA TYR A 27 5.35 -5.97 6.71
C TYR A 27 6.27 -5.83 7.93
N ARG A 28 6.39 -6.86 8.79
CA ARG A 28 7.14 -6.78 10.06
C ARG A 28 8.62 -6.34 9.94
N PRO A 29 9.42 -6.78 8.95
CA PRO A 29 10.84 -6.44 8.92
C PRO A 29 11.13 -5.02 8.41
N ARG A 30 10.11 -4.30 7.91
CA ARG A 30 10.32 -3.07 7.14
C ARG A 30 10.27 -1.83 8.04
N PRO A 31 11.29 -0.96 8.00
CA PRO A 31 11.35 0.23 8.84
C PRO A 31 10.37 1.33 8.40
N PHE A 32 10.09 1.47 7.09
CA PHE A 32 9.17 2.51 6.58
C PHE A 32 7.85 1.90 6.11
N ARG A 33 7.84 1.10 5.03
CA ARG A 33 6.61 0.46 4.51
C ARG A 33 6.19 -0.78 5.30
N GLY A 34 6.31 -0.71 6.62
CA GLY A 34 6.01 -1.79 7.56
C GLY A 34 4.64 -1.67 8.23
N VAL A 35 4.48 -2.36 9.36
CA VAL A 35 3.21 -2.39 10.11
C VAL A 35 2.73 -0.99 10.53
N PRO A 36 3.59 -0.04 10.99
CA PRO A 36 3.13 1.31 11.31
C PRO A 36 2.50 2.04 10.12
N HIS A 37 3.08 1.93 8.92
CA HIS A 37 2.54 2.51 7.69
C HIS A 37 1.19 1.89 7.32
N LEU A 38 1.09 0.56 7.38
CA LEU A 38 -0.18 -0.15 7.16
C LEU A 38 -1.27 0.34 8.14
N CYS A 39 -0.92 0.58 9.41
CA CYS A 39 -1.83 1.14 10.39
C CYS A 39 -2.23 2.58 10.09
N ALA A 40 -1.30 3.42 9.63
CA ALA A 40 -1.58 4.81 9.24
C ALA A 40 -2.57 4.88 8.06
N MET A 41 -2.37 4.03 7.05
CA MET A 41 -3.31 3.90 5.92
C MET A 41 -4.72 3.51 6.42
N PHE A 42 -4.82 2.56 7.35
CA PHE A 42 -6.12 2.17 7.90
C PHE A 42 -6.77 3.26 8.78
N ALA A 43 -6.00 4.12 9.43
CA ALA A 43 -6.54 5.25 10.18
C ALA A 43 -7.19 6.28 9.22
N LEU A 44 -6.57 6.53 8.08
CA LEU A 44 -7.15 7.38 7.02
C LEU A 44 -8.36 6.72 6.36
N PHE A 45 -8.27 5.41 6.07
CA PHE A 45 -9.42 4.64 5.60
C PHE A 45 -10.62 4.80 6.54
N ASP A 46 -10.45 4.69 7.86
CA ASP A 46 -11.57 4.82 8.80
C ASP A 46 -12.21 6.21 8.77
N LYS A 47 -11.41 7.25 8.50
CA LYS A 47 -11.87 8.64 8.37
C LYS A 47 -12.64 8.87 7.07
N TYR A 48 -12.24 8.23 5.97
CA TYR A 48 -12.77 8.53 4.63
C TYR A 48 -13.59 7.40 3.99
N LYS A 49 -13.76 6.25 4.65
CA LYS A 49 -14.48 5.06 4.13
C LYS A 49 -15.89 5.30 3.59
N ASP A 50 -16.55 6.39 4.00
CA ASP A 50 -17.88 6.75 3.53
C ASP A 50 -17.88 7.45 2.17
N HIS A 51 -16.70 7.85 1.67
CA HIS A 51 -16.50 8.38 0.32
C HIS A 51 -16.06 7.30 -0.69
N LEU A 52 -15.68 6.11 -0.19
CA LEU A 52 -15.26 5.00 -1.03
C LEU A 52 -16.46 4.34 -1.70
N LYS A 53 -16.32 4.01 -2.98
CA LYS A 53 -17.29 3.26 -3.77
C LYS A 53 -17.35 1.81 -3.30
N ASP A 54 -16.20 1.17 -3.12
CA ASP A 54 -16.07 -0.15 -2.50
C ASP A 54 -15.02 -0.14 -1.39
N ARG A 55 -15.52 0.08 -0.17
CA ARG A 55 -14.75 0.03 1.08
C ARG A 55 -14.15 -1.35 1.39
N TYR A 56 -14.75 -2.45 0.93
CA TYR A 56 -14.19 -3.78 1.16
C TYR A 56 -13.02 -4.03 0.21
N ALA A 57 -13.20 -3.71 -1.07
CA ALA A 57 -12.13 -3.82 -2.06
C ALA A 57 -10.94 -2.93 -1.69
N THR A 58 -11.19 -1.68 -1.29
CA THR A 58 -10.14 -0.75 -0.84
C THR A 58 -9.41 -1.28 0.41
N ALA A 59 -10.13 -1.87 1.38
CA ALA A 59 -9.49 -2.44 2.57
C ALA A 59 -8.59 -3.63 2.23
N PHE A 60 -8.98 -4.49 1.30
CA PHE A 60 -8.10 -5.54 0.77
C PHE A 60 -6.90 -4.93 0.03
N ALA A 61 -7.13 -3.92 -0.81
CA ALA A 61 -6.06 -3.24 -1.54
C ALA A 61 -5.02 -2.65 -0.59
N ILE A 62 -5.42 -2.06 0.55
CA ILE A 62 -4.49 -1.57 1.59
C ILE A 62 -3.61 -2.72 2.14
N PHE A 63 -4.18 -3.90 2.42
CA PHE A 63 -3.38 -5.05 2.88
C PHE A 63 -2.39 -5.55 1.84
N PHE A 64 -2.78 -5.57 0.56
CA PHE A 64 -1.99 -6.16 -0.51
C PHE A 64 -1.06 -5.19 -1.22
N LYS A 65 -1.30 -3.87 -1.20
CA LYS A 65 -0.58 -2.84 -1.98
C LYS A 65 0.95 -2.96 -1.88
N SER A 66 1.46 -3.26 -0.69
CA SER A 66 2.89 -3.49 -0.47
C SER A 66 3.16 -4.87 0.14
N ALA A 67 2.28 -5.86 -0.06
CA ALA A 67 2.52 -7.19 0.49
C ALA A 67 3.79 -7.82 -0.11
N VAL A 68 4.11 -7.53 -1.37
CA VAL A 68 5.43 -7.75 -1.95
C VAL A 68 6.12 -6.41 -2.15
N TYR A 69 7.35 -6.27 -1.65
CA TYR A 69 8.08 -5.02 -1.72
C TYR A 69 9.59 -5.26 -1.70
N ASP A 70 10.25 -4.76 -2.73
CA ASP A 70 11.68 -4.54 -2.83
C ASP A 70 11.88 -3.08 -3.27
N PRO A 71 12.56 -2.22 -2.48
CA PRO A 71 12.70 -0.80 -2.77
C PRO A 71 13.39 -0.48 -4.10
N ILE A 72 14.13 -1.43 -4.68
CA ILE A 72 14.80 -1.24 -6.00
C ILE A 72 14.06 -1.91 -7.16
N ALA A 73 13.00 -2.68 -6.89
CA ALA A 73 12.24 -3.37 -7.92
C ALA A 73 11.13 -2.47 -8.49
N SER A 74 10.88 -2.61 -9.80
CA SER A 74 9.80 -1.88 -10.49
C SER A 74 8.49 -2.67 -10.58
N ASP A 75 8.49 -3.94 -10.19
CA ASP A 75 7.37 -4.89 -10.39
C ASP A 75 6.64 -5.27 -9.08
N ASN A 76 6.77 -4.43 -8.05
CA ASN A 76 6.19 -4.67 -6.72
C ASN A 76 4.66 -4.73 -6.76
N ALA A 77 4.02 -3.87 -7.55
CA ALA A 77 2.57 -3.80 -7.65
C ALA A 77 2.03 -5.08 -8.34
N GLU A 78 2.69 -5.52 -9.41
CA GLU A 78 2.37 -6.74 -10.15
C GLU A 78 2.52 -7.97 -9.27
N LYS A 79 3.63 -8.08 -8.53
CA LYS A 79 3.84 -9.20 -7.59
C LYS A 79 2.84 -9.18 -6.44
N SER A 80 2.47 -8.00 -5.96
CA SER A 80 1.45 -7.85 -4.93
C SER A 80 0.05 -8.24 -5.42
N ALA A 81 -0.31 -7.87 -6.65
CA ALA A 81 -1.53 -8.31 -7.32
C ALA A 81 -1.54 -9.82 -7.57
N GLN A 82 -0.40 -10.42 -7.95
CA GLN A 82 -0.27 -11.87 -8.06
C GLN A 82 -0.50 -12.58 -6.72
N LEU A 83 0.05 -12.04 -5.62
CA LEU A 83 -0.18 -12.58 -4.27
C LEU A 83 -1.65 -12.47 -3.86
N LEU A 84 -2.33 -11.38 -4.25
CA LEU A 84 -3.77 -11.22 -4.07
C LEU A 84 -4.57 -12.26 -4.87
N HIS A 85 -4.18 -12.58 -6.10
CA HIS A 85 -4.83 -13.64 -6.88
C HIS A 85 -4.63 -15.03 -6.24
N GLN A 86 -3.47 -15.30 -5.65
CA GLN A 86 -3.27 -16.52 -4.85
C GLN A 86 -4.18 -16.54 -3.62
N PHE A 87 -4.37 -15.40 -2.95
CA PHE A 87 -5.35 -15.26 -1.88
C PHE A 87 -6.76 -15.54 -2.37
N ALA A 88 -7.15 -14.99 -3.51
CA ALA A 88 -8.46 -15.22 -4.11
C ALA A 88 -8.68 -16.70 -4.49
N GLN A 89 -7.67 -17.38 -5.04
CA GLN A 89 -7.72 -18.81 -5.37
C GLN A 89 -7.88 -19.71 -4.14
N ASP A 90 -7.25 -19.35 -3.03
CA ASP A 90 -7.36 -20.06 -1.74
C ASP A 90 -8.67 -19.71 -0.98
N THR A 91 -9.44 -18.76 -1.50
CA THR A 91 -10.64 -18.21 -0.86
C THR A 91 -11.78 -18.09 -1.87
N THR A 92 -12.80 -17.28 -1.57
CA THR A 92 -13.92 -16.96 -2.45
C THR A 92 -14.10 -15.44 -2.52
N LEU A 93 -12.99 -14.70 -2.63
CA LEU A 93 -13.06 -13.25 -2.80
C LEU A 93 -13.54 -12.95 -4.22
N ASP A 94 -14.80 -12.52 -4.36
CA ASP A 94 -15.44 -12.23 -5.66
C ASP A 94 -15.00 -10.89 -6.30
N SER A 95 -14.36 -10.01 -5.53
CA SER A 95 -13.90 -8.69 -5.96
C SER A 95 -12.41 -8.67 -6.32
N GLU A 96 -11.79 -9.82 -6.51
CA GLU A 96 -10.34 -9.99 -6.68
C GLU A 96 -9.78 -9.18 -7.84
N ASN A 97 -10.50 -9.11 -8.98
CA ASN A 97 -10.03 -8.35 -10.14
C ASN A 97 -10.02 -6.85 -9.86
N TYR A 98 -11.07 -6.32 -9.23
CA TYR A 98 -11.12 -4.91 -8.88
C TYR A 98 -10.06 -4.55 -7.82
N VAL A 99 -9.85 -5.42 -6.82
CA VAL A 99 -8.78 -5.21 -5.83
C VAL A 99 -7.40 -5.26 -6.49
N ALA A 100 -7.18 -6.16 -7.45
CA ALA A 100 -5.93 -6.24 -8.21
C ALA A 100 -5.71 -4.96 -9.03
N ASP A 101 -6.74 -4.46 -9.70
CA ASP A 101 -6.70 -3.21 -10.45
C ASP A 101 -6.33 -2.02 -9.55
N LEU A 102 -6.92 -1.92 -8.34
CA LEU A 102 -6.55 -0.91 -7.36
C LEU A 102 -5.08 -1.01 -6.94
N VAL A 103 -4.59 -2.22 -6.66
CA VAL A 103 -3.19 -2.46 -6.28
C VAL A 103 -2.25 -2.05 -7.41
N LEU A 104 -2.51 -2.50 -8.64
CA LEU A 104 -1.72 -2.18 -9.83
C LEU A 104 -1.71 -0.68 -10.12
N ALA A 105 -2.90 -0.07 -10.22
CA ALA A 105 -3.05 1.34 -10.53
C ALA A 105 -2.43 2.26 -9.46
N SER A 106 -2.45 1.85 -8.20
CA SER A 106 -1.78 2.61 -7.13
C SER A 106 -0.25 2.50 -7.14
N GLY A 107 0.32 1.59 -7.94
CA GLY A 107 1.77 1.36 -8.05
C GLY A 107 2.54 2.53 -8.68
N SER A 108 1.88 3.37 -9.47
CA SER A 108 2.44 4.60 -10.04
C SER A 108 2.52 5.77 -9.03
N TYR A 109 1.94 5.60 -7.83
CA TYR A 109 1.85 6.62 -6.77
C TYR A 109 1.16 7.93 -7.18
N SER A 110 0.52 7.96 -8.35
CA SER A 110 -0.21 9.11 -8.88
C SER A 110 -1.13 8.67 -10.02
N THR A 111 -2.13 9.49 -10.31
CA THR A 111 -3.00 9.38 -11.49
C THR A 111 -3.02 10.73 -12.20
N ASP A 112 -3.59 10.80 -13.40
CA ASP A 112 -3.76 12.07 -14.11
C ASP A 112 -4.48 13.14 -13.27
N ALA A 113 -5.43 12.74 -12.42
CA ALA A 113 -6.10 13.65 -11.50
C ALA A 113 -5.14 14.25 -10.47
N HIS A 114 -4.19 13.48 -9.94
CA HIS A 114 -3.17 14.01 -9.01
C HIS A 114 -2.17 14.95 -9.70
N LEU A 115 -1.94 14.76 -11.00
CA LEU A 115 -0.99 15.54 -11.79
C LEU A 115 -1.62 16.79 -12.43
N THR A 116 -2.95 16.93 -12.39
CA THR A 116 -3.67 18.04 -13.01
C THR A 116 -4.11 19.05 -11.98
N GLU A 117 -3.58 20.28 -12.05
CA GLU A 117 -3.93 21.36 -11.13
C GLU A 117 -5.44 21.66 -11.15
N GLY A 118 -6.04 21.77 -9.97
CA GLY A 118 -7.47 22.06 -9.80
C GLY A 118 -8.40 20.88 -10.06
N VAL A 119 -7.87 19.70 -10.38
CA VAL A 119 -8.65 18.46 -10.50
C VAL A 119 -8.52 17.65 -9.21
N SER A 120 -9.61 17.02 -8.79
CA SER A 120 -9.62 16.04 -7.72
C SER A 120 -10.33 14.79 -8.22
N GLY A 121 -9.67 13.65 -8.09
CA GLY A 121 -10.27 12.36 -8.38
C GLY A 121 -11.13 11.88 -7.21
N ASP A 122 -12.18 11.12 -7.51
CA ASP A 122 -13.11 10.56 -6.52
C ASP A 122 -13.22 9.02 -6.55
N GLU A 123 -12.48 8.36 -7.45
CA GLU A 123 -12.33 6.91 -7.47
C GLU A 123 -11.53 6.37 -6.27
N ASP A 124 -11.80 5.12 -5.87
CA ASP A 124 -11.14 4.43 -4.75
C ASP A 124 -9.61 4.41 -4.86
N VAL A 125 -9.06 4.38 -6.08
CA VAL A 125 -7.61 4.44 -6.31
C VAL A 125 -7.00 5.76 -5.88
N HIS A 126 -7.74 6.88 -5.98
CA HIS A 126 -7.27 8.19 -5.52
C HIS A 126 -7.11 8.19 -4.01
N TYR A 127 -8.13 7.72 -3.30
CA TYR A 127 -8.05 7.53 -1.85
C TYR A 127 -6.93 6.58 -1.44
N LEU A 128 -6.75 5.46 -2.14
CA LEU A 128 -5.68 4.50 -1.84
C LEU A 128 -4.28 5.12 -1.98
N ILE A 129 -4.06 5.92 -3.03
CA ILE A 129 -2.80 6.65 -3.23
C ILE A 129 -2.64 7.73 -2.15
N ASP A 130 -3.68 8.52 -1.87
CA ASP A 130 -3.66 9.54 -0.83
C ASP A 130 -3.35 8.93 0.55
N PHE A 131 -3.91 7.77 0.86
CA PHE A 131 -3.62 7.07 2.12
C PHE A 131 -2.15 6.62 2.20
N ASP A 132 -1.57 6.13 1.09
CA ASP A 132 -0.17 5.71 1.02
C ASP A 132 0.81 6.89 1.07
N MET A 133 0.39 8.04 0.56
CA MET A 133 1.24 9.22 0.39
C MET A 133 1.00 10.31 1.44
N ALA A 134 0.03 10.12 2.34
CA ALA A 134 -0.34 11.10 3.36
C ALA A 134 0.82 11.53 4.28
N PHE A 135 1.82 10.67 4.47
CA PHE A 135 3.02 10.99 5.25
C PHE A 135 3.81 12.18 4.67
N LEU A 136 3.62 12.53 3.39
CA LEU A 136 4.20 13.72 2.78
C LEU A 136 3.64 15.03 3.37
N GLY A 137 2.46 14.98 3.98
CA GLY A 137 1.81 16.11 4.66
C GLY A 137 2.03 16.13 6.17
N ASP A 138 2.87 15.24 6.72
CA ASP A 138 3.17 15.20 8.15
C ASP A 138 3.98 16.44 8.60
N SER A 139 4.06 16.65 9.92
CA SER A 139 4.92 17.72 10.47
C SER A 139 6.39 17.48 10.12
N GLU A 140 7.21 18.53 10.15
CA GLU A 140 8.66 18.40 9.86
C GLU A 140 9.35 17.33 10.72
N GLU A 141 8.95 17.22 12.00
CA GLU A 141 9.49 16.23 12.94
C GLU A 141 9.12 14.80 12.51
N GLN A 142 7.85 14.55 12.21
CA GLN A 142 7.37 13.25 11.77
C GLN A 142 7.94 12.86 10.40
N PHE A 143 8.00 13.81 9.47
CA PHE A 143 8.60 13.61 8.16
C PHE A 143 10.08 13.23 8.27
N ALA A 144 10.84 13.86 9.17
CA ALA A 144 12.23 13.49 9.41
C ALA A 144 12.41 12.06 9.97
N GLU A 145 11.44 11.54 10.73
CA GLU A 145 11.41 10.14 11.15
C GLU A 145 11.17 9.19 9.97
N HIS A 146 10.24 9.54 9.08
CA HIS A 146 9.99 8.81 7.84
C HIS A 146 11.21 8.77 6.94
N GLU A 147 11.94 9.89 6.81
CA GLU A 147 13.18 9.93 6.03
C GLU A 147 14.26 9.00 6.60
N LYS A 148 14.42 8.97 7.93
CA LYS A 148 15.34 8.02 8.59
C LYS A 148 14.91 6.57 8.37
N ALA A 149 13.61 6.29 8.43
CA ALA A 149 13.05 4.97 8.18
C ALA A 149 13.27 4.52 6.72
N GLN A 150 13.00 5.41 5.76
CA GLN A 150 13.26 5.18 4.33
C GLN A 150 14.74 4.93 4.08
N ARG A 151 15.64 5.75 4.65
CA ARG A 151 17.09 5.55 4.49
C ARG A 151 17.55 4.15 4.90
N LYS A 152 16.92 3.55 5.92
CA LYS A 152 17.22 2.17 6.36
C LYS A 152 16.82 1.11 5.34
N GLU A 153 15.74 1.31 4.58
CA GLU A 153 15.34 0.39 3.48
C GLU A 153 16.41 0.34 2.38
N TYR A 154 17.04 1.49 2.14
CA TYR A 154 18.13 1.65 1.17
C TYR A 154 19.52 1.51 1.79
N SER A 155 19.65 0.88 2.97
CA SER A 155 20.95 0.79 3.70
C SER A 155 22.06 0.07 2.92
N HIS A 156 21.70 -0.71 1.91
CA HIS A 156 22.61 -1.37 0.97
C HIS A 156 23.19 -0.42 -0.10
N MET A 157 22.60 0.76 -0.30
CA MET A 157 23.06 1.81 -1.23
C MET A 157 23.99 2.80 -0.54
N SER A 158 24.98 3.29 -1.29
CA SER A 158 25.74 4.50 -0.93
C SER A 158 24.84 5.74 -0.91
N ASP A 159 25.31 6.82 -0.28
CA ASP A 159 24.53 8.05 -0.18
C ASP A 159 24.28 8.71 -1.55
N ASP A 160 25.20 8.59 -2.49
CA ASP A 160 25.04 9.12 -3.85
C ASP A 160 24.04 8.30 -4.67
N GLU A 161 24.05 6.97 -4.54
CA GLU A 161 23.03 6.09 -5.16
C GLU A 161 21.65 6.37 -4.59
N TYR A 162 21.54 6.49 -3.26
CA TYR A 162 20.30 6.81 -2.59
C TYR A 162 19.73 8.17 -3.04
N ARG A 163 20.59 9.20 -3.15
CA ARG A 163 20.16 10.53 -3.64
C ARG A 163 19.60 10.46 -5.05
N LYS A 164 20.29 9.77 -5.97
CA LYS A 164 19.83 9.57 -7.35
C LYS A 164 18.52 8.79 -7.42
N GLN A 165 18.36 7.76 -6.59
CA GLN A 165 17.12 6.98 -6.50
C GLN A 165 15.95 7.86 -6.04
N ARG A 166 16.14 8.70 -5.01
CA ARG A 166 15.13 9.63 -4.51
C ARG A 166 14.76 10.72 -5.51
N GLU A 167 15.71 11.18 -6.33
CA GLU A 167 15.43 12.11 -7.43
C GLU A 167 14.54 11.45 -8.48
N LYS A 168 14.81 10.19 -8.84
CA LYS A 168 13.99 9.42 -9.78
C LYS A 168 12.55 9.21 -9.28
N GLU A 169 12.37 8.89 -7.99
CA GLU A 169 11.05 8.75 -7.39
C GLU A 169 10.26 10.07 -7.41
N LYS A 170 10.92 11.22 -7.15
CA LYS A 170 10.27 12.55 -7.21
C LYS A 170 9.85 12.96 -8.61
N LEU A 171 10.57 12.51 -9.64
CA LEU A 171 10.35 12.91 -11.02
C LEU A 171 9.23 12.12 -11.71
N GLY A 172 8.53 11.21 -11.01
CA GLY A 172 7.45 10.40 -11.59
C GLY A 172 7.93 9.77 -12.88
N ASN A 173 8.82 8.78 -12.78
CA ASN A 173 9.53 8.26 -13.96
C ASN A 173 8.51 7.91 -15.08
N PRO A 174 8.66 8.49 -16.28
CA PRO A 174 7.68 8.40 -17.37
C PRO A 174 7.47 6.98 -17.88
#